data_AF-A0A949Z2N6-F1
#
_entry.id   AF-A0A949Z2N6-F1
#
_cell.length_a   1.000
_cell.length_b   1.000
_cell.length_c   1.000
_cell.angle_alpha   90.00
_cell.angle_beta   90.00
_cell.angle_gamma   90.00
#
_symmetry.space_group_name_H-M   'P 1'
#
loop_
_entity.id
_entity.type
_entity.pdbx_description
1 polymer ?
#
loop_
_entity_poly.entity_id
_entity_poly.type
_entity_poly.pdbx_seq_one_letter_code
_entity_poly.pdbx_strand_id
1 'polypeptide(L)'
;LVLTFGNPAYPDHFDTDAYAKAAGWLARELANDVQAIEILNEPNNFGFRTTYGGAWNGNEPNGSVSPYVQKYVRLLNAAATEIKRTNPQMTVIGLGAPAPASFRMMALGLAPQVDGLTDHPYPASLPELIPYAATPDILRRDGIATADAKGTFISQVSMFRAQARKSGAAERLWHTEWGYPTVSANPAKHKPGMSEETQAVYIIRRLLESDGIGVEHTFIYDFKDDGVDPYSDYDNFGLIKNARSPKKSYFALQRVTGILARMEIAPAEKSALIENDPTVEKDSLGHRCYTFLSSPDEPRAVVAFWEAKPWDPNATTANAVIALPRTVETDRVSLYNLLSAEKTAIRGKWSADHRLSVEVPLSSAAQLLITK
;
A
#
# COMPACT_ATOMS: atom_id res chain seq x y z
N LEU A 1 -9.92 -13.31 5.40
CA LEU A 1 -10.82 -13.63 4.28
C LEU A 1 -11.78 -14.74 4.66
N VAL A 2 -13.10 -14.53 4.48
CA VAL A 2 -14.14 -15.51 4.85
C VAL A 2 -15.01 -15.83 3.63
N LEU A 3 -15.07 -17.11 3.24
CA LEU A 3 -16.03 -17.67 2.26
C LEU A 3 -16.14 -16.92 0.92
N THR A 4 -15.01 -16.56 0.31
CA THR A 4 -14.95 -15.78 -0.95
C THR A 4 -15.78 -16.37 -2.10
N PHE A 5 -15.94 -17.70 -2.17
CA PHE A 5 -16.64 -18.39 -3.26
C PHE A 5 -18.09 -18.78 -2.94
N GLY A 6 -18.66 -18.25 -1.84
CA GLY A 6 -20.02 -18.56 -1.41
C GLY A 6 -20.18 -19.99 -0.89
N ASN A 7 -21.41 -20.36 -0.56
CA ASN A 7 -21.76 -21.68 -0.05
C ASN A 7 -22.94 -22.29 -0.83
N PRO A 8 -22.74 -23.38 -1.60
CA PRO A 8 -23.78 -23.99 -2.41
C PRO A 8 -24.88 -24.70 -1.60
N ALA A 9 -24.73 -24.81 -0.28
CA ALA A 9 -25.79 -25.34 0.60
C ALA A 9 -26.99 -24.37 0.73
N TYR A 10 -26.83 -23.11 0.31
CA TYR A 10 -27.88 -22.09 0.36
C TYR A 10 -28.32 -21.72 -1.07
N PRO A 11 -29.63 -21.48 -1.32
CA PRO A 11 -30.11 -21.01 -2.62
C PRO A 11 -29.45 -19.67 -3.04
N ASP A 12 -29.28 -18.75 -2.09
CA ASP A 12 -28.38 -17.61 -2.24
C ASP A 12 -26.99 -18.02 -1.72
N HIS A 13 -26.04 -18.23 -2.62
CA HIS A 13 -24.69 -18.69 -2.24
C HIS A 13 -23.96 -17.68 -1.32
N PHE A 14 -24.39 -16.41 -1.29
CA PHE A 14 -23.97 -15.45 -0.27
C PHE A 14 -25.19 -14.92 0.51
N ASP A 15 -26.04 -15.84 0.98
CA ASP A 15 -27.09 -15.56 1.95
C ASP A 15 -26.52 -14.74 3.11
N THR A 16 -27.08 -13.55 3.32
CA THR A 16 -26.49 -12.54 4.21
C THR A 16 -26.53 -12.97 5.67
N ASP A 17 -27.62 -13.59 6.10
CA ASP A 17 -27.81 -14.00 7.49
C ASP A 17 -26.97 -15.23 7.82
N ALA A 18 -26.93 -16.19 6.90
CA ALA A 18 -26.08 -17.37 7.03
C ALA A 18 -24.59 -17.00 7.06
N TYR A 19 -24.15 -16.13 6.14
CA TYR A 19 -22.77 -15.63 6.11
C TYR A 19 -22.42 -14.91 7.41
N ALA A 20 -23.27 -13.98 7.87
CA ALA A 20 -23.02 -13.24 9.10
C ALA A 20 -22.87 -14.18 10.31
N LYS A 21 -23.77 -15.16 10.47
CA LYS A 21 -23.69 -16.16 11.55
C LYS A 21 -22.41 -16.99 11.47
N ALA A 22 -22.00 -17.40 10.27
CA ALA A 22 -20.75 -18.13 10.08
C ALA A 22 -19.53 -17.26 10.44
N ALA A 23 -19.55 -15.97 10.07
CA ALA A 23 -18.49 -15.03 10.41
C ALA A 23 -18.41 -14.77 11.93
N GLY A 24 -19.54 -14.60 12.62
CA GLY A 24 -19.57 -14.46 14.07
C GLY A 24 -19.18 -15.73 14.82
N TRP A 25 -19.54 -16.91 14.30
CA TRP A 25 -19.03 -18.19 14.80
C TRP A 25 -17.50 -18.22 14.69
N LEU A 26 -16.94 -17.95 13.50
CA LEU A 26 -15.50 -17.94 13.26
C LEU A 26 -14.76 -16.96 14.19
N ALA A 27 -15.31 -15.76 14.38
CA ALA A 27 -14.71 -14.75 15.25
C ALA A 27 -14.65 -15.17 16.73
N ARG A 28 -15.59 -16.00 17.18
CA ARG A 28 -15.56 -16.59 18.52
C ARG A 28 -14.55 -17.72 18.61
N GLU A 29 -14.56 -18.64 17.65
CA GLU A 29 -13.66 -19.80 17.67
C GLU A 29 -12.18 -19.39 17.56
N LEU A 30 -11.87 -18.31 16.83
CA LEU A 30 -10.51 -17.82 16.62
C LEU A 30 -10.14 -16.63 17.51
N ALA A 31 -10.89 -16.36 18.57
CA ALA A 31 -10.77 -15.12 19.35
C ALA A 31 -9.37 -14.86 19.95
N ASN A 32 -8.58 -15.92 20.19
CA ASN A 32 -7.23 -15.81 20.73
C ASN A 32 -6.13 -15.79 19.66
N ASP A 33 -6.45 -16.17 18.42
CA ASP A 33 -5.46 -16.43 17.36
C ASP A 33 -5.54 -15.41 16.22
N VAL A 34 -6.70 -14.81 16.00
CA VAL A 34 -6.97 -13.87 14.91
C VAL A 34 -7.40 -12.52 15.47
N GLN A 35 -6.76 -11.45 15.01
CA GLN A 35 -7.06 -10.08 15.43
C GLN A 35 -7.98 -9.35 14.44
N ALA A 36 -8.00 -9.76 13.17
CA ALA A 36 -8.76 -9.11 12.12
C ALA A 36 -9.40 -10.11 11.15
N ILE A 37 -10.64 -9.83 10.74
CA ILE A 37 -11.36 -10.57 9.72
C ILE A 37 -11.73 -9.63 8.56
N GLU A 38 -11.30 -10.02 7.37
CA GLU A 38 -11.72 -9.39 6.12
C GLU A 38 -12.92 -10.12 5.48
N ILE A 39 -13.93 -9.34 5.09
CA ILE A 39 -15.17 -9.83 4.48
C ILE A 39 -15.04 -9.91 2.95
N LEU A 40 -14.96 -11.15 2.46
CA LEU A 40 -14.69 -11.54 1.05
C LEU A 40 -13.35 -11.00 0.52
N ASN A 41 -12.95 -11.49 -0.67
CA ASN A 41 -11.87 -10.93 -1.47
C ASN A 41 -12.45 -10.40 -2.78
N GLU A 42 -12.01 -9.23 -3.25
CA GLU A 42 -12.38 -8.61 -4.53
C GLU A 42 -13.79 -8.99 -5.05
N PRO A 43 -14.86 -8.48 -4.41
CA PRO A 43 -16.24 -8.86 -4.74
C PRO A 43 -16.61 -8.56 -6.21
N ASN A 44 -15.83 -7.73 -6.90
CA ASN A 44 -15.90 -7.44 -8.33
C ASN A 44 -15.36 -8.57 -9.25
N ASN A 45 -14.48 -9.44 -8.75
CA ASN A 45 -13.73 -10.43 -9.55
C ASN A 45 -14.09 -11.90 -9.21
N PHE A 46 -14.20 -12.28 -7.94
CA PHE A 46 -14.31 -13.70 -7.53
C PHE A 46 -15.75 -14.21 -7.42
N GLY A 47 -16.54 -14.03 -8.48
CA GLY A 47 -17.88 -14.60 -8.62
C GLY A 47 -19.01 -13.81 -7.96
N PHE A 48 -18.76 -13.05 -6.90
CA PHE A 48 -19.80 -12.27 -6.21
C PHE A 48 -20.53 -11.29 -7.15
N ARG A 49 -19.79 -10.48 -7.93
CA ARG A 49 -20.37 -9.63 -8.99
C ARG A 49 -21.07 -10.43 -10.07
N THR A 50 -20.55 -11.59 -10.46
CA THR A 50 -21.20 -12.45 -11.46
C THR A 50 -22.56 -12.94 -10.96
N THR A 51 -22.68 -13.25 -9.66
CA THR A 51 -23.93 -13.69 -9.03
C THR A 51 -24.98 -12.56 -8.96
N TYR A 52 -24.60 -11.35 -8.57
CA TYR A 52 -25.56 -10.26 -8.32
C TYR A 52 -25.67 -9.24 -9.45
N GLY A 53 -24.75 -9.28 -10.42
CA GLY A 53 -24.74 -8.40 -11.58
C GLY A 53 -24.18 -6.99 -11.32
N GLY A 54 -23.93 -6.30 -12.42
CA GLY A 54 -23.50 -4.91 -12.47
C GLY A 54 -22.08 -4.67 -12.99
N ALA A 55 -21.77 -3.39 -13.17
CA ALA A 55 -20.49 -2.93 -13.70
C ALA A 55 -19.33 -3.17 -12.72
N TRP A 56 -18.14 -3.53 -13.23
CA TRP A 56 -16.97 -3.84 -12.39
C TRP A 56 -16.57 -2.72 -11.41
N ASN A 57 -16.66 -1.46 -11.84
CA ASN A 57 -16.36 -0.27 -11.03
C ASN A 57 -17.53 0.23 -10.17
N GLY A 58 -18.66 -0.50 -10.15
CA GLY A 58 -19.84 -0.13 -9.39
C GLY A 58 -20.70 0.97 -10.01
N ASN A 59 -20.41 1.41 -11.25
CA ASN A 59 -21.12 2.47 -11.95
C ASN A 59 -21.95 1.93 -13.11
N GLU A 60 -23.28 1.91 -12.98
CA GLU A 60 -24.14 1.54 -14.09
C GLU A 60 -24.20 2.62 -15.18
N PRO A 61 -24.59 2.30 -16.43
CA PRO A 61 -24.65 3.27 -17.52
C PRO A 61 -25.53 4.51 -17.25
N ASN A 62 -26.53 4.36 -16.37
CA ASN A 62 -27.41 5.46 -15.94
C ASN A 62 -26.89 6.22 -14.70
N GLY A 63 -25.66 5.91 -14.24
CA GLY A 63 -25.03 6.50 -13.06
C GLY A 63 -25.49 5.92 -11.71
N SER A 64 -26.38 4.93 -11.71
CA SER A 64 -26.80 4.26 -10.47
C SER A 64 -25.71 3.32 -9.94
N VAL A 65 -25.77 3.03 -8.63
CA VAL A 65 -24.83 2.10 -7.98
C VAL A 65 -25.19 0.66 -8.31
N SER A 66 -24.21 -0.10 -8.81
CA SER A 66 -24.38 -1.49 -9.23
C SER A 66 -25.01 -2.41 -8.16
N PRO A 67 -25.84 -3.39 -8.54
CA PRO A 67 -26.50 -4.28 -7.59
C PRO A 67 -25.55 -5.06 -6.67
N TYR A 68 -24.42 -5.58 -7.19
CA TYR A 68 -23.45 -6.29 -6.34
C TYR A 68 -22.86 -5.39 -5.26
N VAL A 69 -22.63 -4.10 -5.55
CA VAL A 69 -22.12 -3.13 -4.56
C VAL A 69 -23.11 -2.99 -3.40
N GLN A 70 -24.40 -2.87 -3.71
CA GLN A 70 -25.46 -2.77 -2.70
C GLN A 70 -25.58 -4.06 -1.87
N LYS A 71 -25.51 -5.23 -2.51
CA LYS A 71 -25.55 -6.53 -1.81
C LYS A 71 -24.31 -6.74 -0.94
N TYR A 72 -23.13 -6.33 -1.41
CA TYR A 72 -21.89 -6.41 -0.64
C TYR A 72 -21.97 -5.59 0.65
N VAL A 73 -22.42 -4.33 0.57
CA VAL A 73 -22.57 -3.47 1.77
C VAL A 73 -23.53 -4.09 2.78
N ARG A 74 -24.65 -4.67 2.33
CA ARG A 74 -25.57 -5.39 3.24
C ARG A 74 -24.88 -6.59 3.92
N LEU A 75 -24.12 -7.37 3.16
CA LEU A 75 -23.40 -8.53 3.68
C LEU A 75 -22.27 -8.14 4.65
N LEU A 76 -21.46 -7.14 4.30
CA LEU A 76 -20.41 -6.58 5.16
C LEU A 76 -21.00 -6.06 6.48
N ASN A 77 -22.06 -5.25 6.43
CA ASN A 77 -22.67 -4.66 7.62
C ASN A 77 -23.27 -5.73 8.55
N ALA A 78 -23.92 -6.75 7.98
CA ALA A 78 -24.46 -7.87 8.76
C ALA A 78 -23.34 -8.71 9.41
N ALA A 79 -22.29 -9.03 8.65
CA ALA A 79 -21.14 -9.77 9.15
C ALA A 79 -20.41 -9.01 10.26
N ALA A 80 -20.16 -7.71 10.08
CA ALA A 80 -19.52 -6.86 11.08
C ALA A 80 -20.32 -6.82 12.39
N THR A 81 -21.65 -6.68 12.28
CA THR A 81 -22.55 -6.69 13.45
C THR A 81 -22.45 -8.01 14.22
N GLU A 82 -22.52 -9.14 13.52
CA GLU A 82 -22.50 -10.46 14.14
C GLU A 82 -21.12 -10.84 14.69
N ILE A 83 -20.03 -10.45 14.02
CA ILE A 83 -18.66 -10.58 14.54
C ILE A 83 -18.51 -9.79 15.84
N LYS A 84 -18.91 -8.51 15.87
CA LYS A 84 -18.77 -7.70 17.09
C LYS A 84 -19.68 -8.18 18.22
N ARG A 85 -20.82 -8.81 17.90
CA ARG A 85 -21.71 -9.41 18.90
C ARG A 85 -21.03 -10.58 19.62
N THR A 86 -20.25 -11.40 18.92
CA THR A 86 -19.59 -12.59 19.50
C THR A 86 -18.17 -12.30 20.00
N ASN A 87 -17.47 -11.36 19.38
CA ASN A 87 -16.14 -10.90 19.75
C ASN A 87 -16.02 -9.38 19.49
N PRO A 88 -16.31 -8.54 20.51
CA PRO A 88 -16.23 -7.08 20.37
C PRO A 88 -14.84 -6.52 20.02
N GLN A 89 -13.77 -7.28 20.31
CA GLN A 89 -12.38 -6.87 20.07
C GLN A 89 -11.87 -7.23 18.67
N MET A 90 -12.55 -8.13 17.95
CA MET A 90 -12.14 -8.52 16.60
C MET A 90 -12.25 -7.33 15.65
N THR A 91 -11.17 -7.00 14.95
CA THR A 91 -11.18 -5.96 13.91
C THR A 91 -11.91 -6.50 12.67
N VAL A 92 -12.83 -5.73 12.11
CA VAL A 92 -13.55 -6.08 10.87
C VAL A 92 -13.16 -5.11 9.77
N ILE A 93 -12.64 -5.66 8.67
CA ILE A 93 -12.27 -4.89 7.48
C ILE A 93 -13.01 -5.41 6.24
N GLY A 94 -13.13 -4.58 5.21
CA GLY A 94 -13.80 -4.96 3.97
C GLY A 94 -13.73 -3.85 2.92
N LEU A 95 -14.57 -3.97 1.89
CA LEU A 95 -14.50 -3.31 0.57
C LEU A 95 -13.73 -4.17 -0.43
N GLY A 96 -12.39 -4.18 -0.35
CA GLY A 96 -11.51 -5.04 -1.15
C GLY A 96 -11.75 -4.94 -2.66
N ALA A 97 -12.42 -3.89 -3.12
CA ALA A 97 -12.86 -3.70 -4.49
C ALA A 97 -12.09 -2.51 -5.10
N PRO A 98 -12.12 -2.34 -6.43
CA PRO A 98 -11.55 -1.19 -7.09
C PRO A 98 -12.04 0.11 -6.43
N ALA A 99 -11.13 1.06 -6.23
CA ALA A 99 -11.41 2.34 -5.59
C ALA A 99 -12.78 2.98 -5.97
N PRO A 100 -13.20 3.07 -7.24
CA PRO A 100 -14.51 3.65 -7.57
C PRO A 100 -15.71 2.86 -7.04
N ALA A 101 -15.61 1.53 -6.90
CA ALA A 101 -16.64 0.72 -6.27
C ALA A 101 -16.61 0.91 -4.75
N SER A 102 -15.42 0.89 -4.14
CA SER A 102 -15.21 1.12 -2.71
C SER A 102 -15.73 2.49 -2.25
N PHE A 103 -15.59 3.54 -3.05
CA PHE A 103 -16.14 4.86 -2.76
C PHE A 103 -17.67 4.87 -2.74
N ARG A 104 -18.30 4.10 -3.64
CA ARG A 104 -19.75 3.92 -3.67
C ARG A 104 -20.25 3.08 -2.51
N MET A 105 -19.51 2.03 -2.13
CA MET A 105 -19.82 1.23 -0.94
C MET A 105 -19.82 2.11 0.32
N MET A 106 -18.82 2.96 0.49
CA MET A 106 -18.80 3.94 1.59
C MET A 106 -20.00 4.90 1.52
N ALA A 107 -20.37 5.38 0.34
CA ALA A 107 -21.51 6.29 0.16
C ALA A 107 -22.87 5.64 0.47
N LEU A 108 -22.98 4.32 0.37
CA LEU A 108 -24.18 3.56 0.77
C LEU A 108 -24.34 3.43 2.29
N GLY A 109 -23.28 3.71 3.06
CA GLY A 109 -23.26 3.63 4.52
C GLY A 109 -22.71 2.31 5.04
N LEU A 110 -21.58 2.38 5.74
CA LEU A 110 -21.00 1.25 6.45
C LEU A 110 -21.49 1.24 7.91
N ALA A 111 -21.67 0.05 8.46
CA ALA A 111 -21.98 -0.10 9.88
C ALA A 111 -20.80 0.41 10.73
N PRO A 112 -21.03 1.01 11.92
CA PRO A 112 -19.95 1.49 12.79
C PRO A 112 -19.03 0.37 13.30
N GLN A 113 -19.46 -0.89 13.17
CA GLN A 113 -18.68 -2.09 13.46
C GLN A 113 -17.61 -2.43 12.41
N VAL A 114 -17.60 -1.75 11.25
CA VAL A 114 -16.54 -1.89 10.24
C VAL A 114 -15.39 -0.97 10.65
N ASP A 115 -14.31 -1.56 11.17
CA ASP A 115 -13.20 -0.85 11.78
C ASP A 115 -12.16 -0.33 10.77
N GLY A 116 -12.14 -0.87 9.56
CA GLY A 116 -11.17 -0.51 8.53
C GLY A 116 -11.64 -0.77 7.10
N LEU A 117 -10.99 -0.08 6.19
CA LEU A 117 -11.26 -0.07 4.76
C LEU A 117 -10.14 -0.79 4.02
N THR A 118 -10.50 -1.74 3.17
CA THR A 118 -9.55 -2.51 2.39
C THR A 118 -9.44 -2.00 0.96
N ASP A 119 -8.22 -1.85 0.46
CA ASP A 119 -7.91 -1.55 -0.95
C ASP A 119 -6.75 -2.44 -1.44
N HIS A 120 -6.74 -2.73 -2.75
CA HIS A 120 -5.67 -3.47 -3.42
C HIS A 120 -4.95 -2.56 -4.42
N PRO A 121 -4.09 -1.63 -3.97
CA PRO A 121 -3.52 -0.58 -4.81
C PRO A 121 -2.35 -1.09 -5.65
N TYR A 122 -2.60 -2.09 -6.50
CA TYR A 122 -1.64 -2.57 -7.49
C TYR A 122 -1.20 -1.41 -8.39
N PRO A 123 0.11 -1.25 -8.60
CA PRO A 123 0.65 -0.08 -9.29
C PRO A 123 0.40 -0.16 -10.79
N ALA A 124 0.26 1.01 -11.42
CA ALA A 124 0.14 1.10 -12.88
C ALA A 124 1.48 0.81 -13.58
N SER A 125 2.58 1.29 -13.00
CA SER A 125 3.94 1.07 -13.50
C SER A 125 4.96 1.26 -12.37
N LEU A 126 5.07 2.50 -11.86
CA LEU A 126 5.91 2.86 -10.72
C LEU A 126 5.16 2.67 -9.39
N PRO A 127 5.88 2.45 -8.27
CA PRO A 127 5.27 2.29 -6.96
C PRO A 127 4.38 3.47 -6.56
N GLU A 128 4.70 4.67 -7.02
CA GLU A 128 3.99 5.91 -6.66
C GLU A 128 2.76 6.15 -7.55
N LEU A 129 2.47 5.27 -8.52
CA LEU A 129 1.37 5.40 -9.49
C LEU A 129 0.36 4.26 -9.39
N ILE A 130 -0.93 4.61 -9.43
CA ILE A 130 -2.06 3.68 -9.41
C ILE A 130 -2.92 3.85 -10.68
N PRO A 131 -3.64 2.82 -11.15
CA PRO A 131 -4.33 2.82 -12.45
C PRO A 131 -5.68 3.57 -12.42
N TYR A 132 -5.77 4.63 -11.62
CA TYR A 132 -6.99 5.42 -11.37
C TYR A 132 -6.76 6.93 -11.46
N ALA A 133 -5.77 7.37 -12.24
CA ALA A 133 -5.55 8.78 -12.54
C ALA A 133 -6.84 9.46 -13.02
N ALA A 134 -7.14 10.66 -12.51
CA ALA A 134 -8.34 11.44 -12.87
C ALA A 134 -8.23 12.07 -14.28
N THR A 135 -7.98 11.24 -15.29
CA THR A 135 -7.99 11.62 -16.70
C THR A 135 -9.43 11.55 -17.25
N PRO A 136 -9.74 12.23 -18.37
CA PRO A 136 -11.08 12.18 -18.97
C PRO A 136 -11.57 10.75 -19.25
N ASP A 137 -10.69 9.84 -19.65
CA ASP A 137 -11.05 8.46 -19.98
C ASP A 137 -11.38 7.63 -18.74
N ILE A 138 -10.59 7.76 -17.67
CA ILE A 138 -10.86 7.09 -16.40
C ILE A 138 -12.12 7.66 -15.75
N LEU A 139 -12.32 8.99 -15.78
CA LEU A 139 -13.54 9.60 -15.26
C LEU A 139 -14.78 9.20 -16.06
N ARG A 140 -14.67 9.04 -17.37
CA ARG A 140 -15.76 8.53 -18.21
C ARG A 140 -16.08 7.07 -17.87
N ARG A 141 -15.06 6.24 -17.62
CA ARG A 141 -15.24 4.84 -17.20
C ARG A 141 -15.90 4.76 -15.82
N ASP A 142 -15.34 5.46 -14.84
CA ASP A 142 -15.61 5.25 -13.41
C ASP A 142 -16.65 6.20 -12.81
N GLY A 143 -16.93 7.32 -13.46
CA GLY A 143 -17.87 8.35 -13.00
C GLY A 143 -17.44 9.08 -11.73
N ILE A 144 -16.25 8.79 -11.18
CA ILE A 144 -15.73 9.39 -9.95
C ILE A 144 -14.20 9.40 -9.99
N ALA A 145 -13.60 10.50 -9.52
CA ALA A 145 -12.16 10.57 -9.29
C ALA A 145 -11.81 9.82 -8.01
N THR A 146 -10.76 9.00 -8.05
CA THR A 146 -10.25 8.27 -6.87
C THR A 146 -8.76 8.50 -6.63
N ALA A 147 -8.12 9.29 -7.48
CA ALA A 147 -6.77 9.83 -7.33
C ALA A 147 -6.67 11.16 -8.08
N ASP A 148 -5.54 11.85 -7.95
CA ASP A 148 -5.23 13.05 -8.73
C ASP A 148 -5.08 12.77 -10.24
N ALA A 149 -4.87 13.82 -11.03
CA ALA A 149 -4.72 13.70 -12.49
C ALA A 149 -3.49 12.88 -12.93
N LYS A 150 -2.48 12.71 -12.05
CA LYS A 150 -1.31 11.86 -12.30
C LYS A 150 -1.57 10.41 -11.88
N GLY A 151 -2.59 10.16 -11.06
CA GLY A 151 -2.86 8.87 -10.44
C GLY A 151 -1.84 8.53 -9.38
N THR A 152 -1.46 9.49 -8.52
CA THR A 152 -0.48 9.19 -7.47
C THR A 152 -1.10 8.33 -6.37
N PHE A 153 -0.35 7.35 -5.87
CA PHE A 153 -0.75 6.50 -4.75
C PHE A 153 -1.11 7.33 -3.50
N ILE A 154 -0.29 8.34 -3.17
CA ILE A 154 -0.54 9.25 -2.05
C ILE A 154 -1.90 9.95 -2.19
N SER A 155 -2.24 10.42 -3.40
CA SER A 155 -3.54 11.06 -3.62
C SER A 155 -4.70 10.08 -3.46
N GLN A 156 -4.55 8.82 -3.88
CA GLN A 156 -5.58 7.81 -3.70
C GLN A 156 -5.84 7.53 -2.21
N VAL A 157 -4.78 7.38 -1.41
CA VAL A 157 -4.90 7.20 0.05
C VAL A 157 -5.60 8.39 0.70
N SER A 158 -5.21 9.62 0.33
CA SER A 158 -5.86 10.84 0.83
C SER A 158 -7.34 10.92 0.46
N MET A 159 -7.69 10.55 -0.78
CA MET A 159 -9.07 10.55 -1.27
C MET A 159 -9.92 9.46 -0.63
N PHE A 160 -9.37 8.28 -0.36
CA PHE A 160 -10.04 7.23 0.41
C PHE A 160 -10.43 7.75 1.80
N ARG A 161 -9.48 8.35 2.54
CA ARG A 161 -9.76 8.92 3.87
C ARG A 161 -10.78 10.06 3.80
N ALA A 162 -10.70 10.91 2.77
CA ALA A 162 -11.68 11.98 2.57
C ALA A 162 -13.09 11.43 2.31
N GLN A 163 -13.21 10.38 1.49
CA GLN A 163 -14.48 9.71 1.24
C GLN A 163 -15.00 9.00 2.50
N ALA A 164 -14.13 8.37 3.28
CA ALA A 164 -14.48 7.75 4.55
C ALA A 164 -15.09 8.76 5.53
N ARG A 165 -14.42 9.91 5.73
CA ARG A 165 -14.93 11.03 6.55
C ARG A 165 -16.29 11.52 6.08
N LYS A 166 -16.44 11.73 4.77
CA LYS A 166 -17.70 12.19 4.16
C LYS A 166 -18.84 11.20 4.41
N SER A 167 -18.53 9.91 4.46
CA SER A 167 -19.48 8.82 4.65
C SER A 167 -19.69 8.40 6.12
N GLY A 168 -18.95 8.97 7.07
CA GLY A 168 -18.97 8.54 8.47
C GLY A 168 -18.35 7.15 8.71
N ALA A 169 -17.49 6.68 7.81
CA ALA A 169 -16.77 5.42 7.94
C ALA A 169 -15.41 5.61 8.64
N ALA A 170 -14.82 4.52 9.14
CA ALA A 170 -13.47 4.53 9.69
C ALA A 170 -12.45 4.92 8.61
N GLU A 171 -11.44 5.72 8.98
CA GLU A 171 -10.38 6.17 8.05
C GLU A 171 -9.18 5.22 7.96
N ARG A 172 -9.20 4.13 8.74
CA ARG A 172 -8.10 3.16 8.80
C ARG A 172 -8.06 2.36 7.50
N LEU A 173 -6.96 2.48 6.76
CA LEU A 173 -6.75 1.81 5.49
C LEU A 173 -5.85 0.60 5.64
N TRP A 174 -6.32 -0.53 5.13
CA TRP A 174 -5.60 -1.79 5.02
C TRP A 174 -5.34 -2.05 3.54
N HIS A 175 -4.08 -2.06 3.13
CA HIS A 175 -3.69 -2.49 1.79
C HIS A 175 -3.36 -3.97 1.84
N THR A 176 -4.37 -4.82 1.73
CA THR A 176 -4.26 -6.28 1.92
C THR A 176 -3.61 -7.00 0.76
N GLU A 177 -3.50 -6.37 -0.40
CA GLU A 177 -2.74 -6.89 -1.54
C GLU A 177 -2.12 -5.77 -2.38
N TRP A 178 -0.85 -5.92 -2.70
CA TRP A 178 -0.14 -5.20 -3.77
C TRP A 178 1.22 -5.86 -3.96
N GLY A 179 1.82 -5.72 -5.13
CA GLY A 179 3.14 -6.30 -5.36
C GLY A 179 3.67 -6.05 -6.75
N TYR A 180 4.82 -6.65 -7.01
CA TYR A 180 5.45 -6.68 -8.32
C TYR A 180 5.92 -8.11 -8.62
N PRO A 181 5.60 -8.68 -9.79
CA PRO A 181 6.15 -9.96 -10.20
C PRO A 181 7.56 -9.78 -10.74
N THR A 182 8.38 -10.83 -10.69
CA THR A 182 9.57 -10.91 -11.55
C THR A 182 9.22 -11.63 -12.83
N VAL A 183 9.53 -11.05 -13.98
CA VAL A 183 9.12 -11.61 -15.28
C VAL A 183 10.28 -11.51 -16.25
N SER A 184 10.58 -12.60 -16.94
CA SER A 184 11.55 -12.59 -18.03
C SER A 184 11.05 -11.72 -19.17
N ALA A 185 11.94 -10.92 -19.76
CA ALA A 185 11.61 -10.17 -20.95
C ALA A 185 11.17 -11.14 -22.06
N ASN A 186 10.10 -10.80 -22.76
CA ASN A 186 9.62 -11.58 -23.89
C ASN A 186 9.64 -10.69 -25.16
N PRO A 187 10.74 -10.72 -25.93
CA PRO A 187 10.89 -9.89 -27.11
C PRO A 187 9.81 -10.16 -28.17
N ALA A 188 9.39 -11.42 -28.31
CA ALA A 188 8.35 -11.80 -29.28
C ALA A 188 6.98 -11.16 -28.97
N LYS A 189 6.71 -10.86 -27.70
CA LYS A 189 5.48 -10.19 -27.25
C LYS A 189 5.67 -8.70 -26.92
N HIS A 190 6.86 -8.14 -27.19
CA HIS A 190 7.22 -6.76 -26.84
C HIS A 190 6.97 -6.43 -25.36
N LYS A 191 7.11 -7.42 -24.47
CA LYS A 191 6.91 -7.26 -23.03
C LYS A 191 8.27 -7.08 -22.34
N PRO A 192 8.55 -5.92 -21.72
CA PRO A 192 9.76 -5.75 -20.93
C PRO A 192 9.74 -6.69 -19.72
N GLY A 193 10.91 -7.14 -19.29
CA GLY A 193 11.05 -7.95 -18.08
C GLY A 193 11.02 -7.10 -16.81
N MET A 194 10.77 -7.75 -15.69
CA MET A 194 10.88 -7.20 -14.34
C MET A 194 11.92 -8.02 -13.57
N SER A 195 13.09 -7.41 -13.31
CA SER A 195 14.18 -8.11 -12.64
C SER A 195 13.91 -8.26 -11.13
N GLU A 196 14.56 -9.23 -10.46
CA GLU A 196 14.52 -9.33 -8.99
C GLU A 196 15.01 -8.05 -8.30
N GLU A 197 15.92 -7.31 -8.95
CA GLU A 197 16.44 -6.06 -8.39
C GLU A 197 15.41 -4.92 -8.48
N THR A 198 14.75 -4.78 -9.63
CA THR A 198 13.66 -3.83 -9.81
C THR A 198 12.50 -4.15 -8.87
N GLN A 199 12.15 -5.44 -8.72
CA GLN A 199 11.15 -5.90 -7.76
C GLN A 199 11.52 -5.46 -6.33
N ALA A 200 12.78 -5.68 -5.91
CA ALA A 200 13.25 -5.25 -4.60
C ALA A 200 13.13 -3.74 -4.41
N VAL A 201 13.59 -2.94 -5.38
CA VAL A 201 13.50 -1.47 -5.32
C VAL A 201 12.05 -1.00 -5.18
N TYR A 202 11.15 -1.55 -5.99
CA TYR A 202 9.76 -1.12 -6.04
C TYR A 202 8.95 -1.54 -4.81
N ILE A 203 9.18 -2.76 -4.29
CA ILE A 203 8.55 -3.20 -3.04
C ILE A 203 8.97 -2.31 -1.87
N ILE A 204 10.26 -1.99 -1.75
CA ILE A 204 10.77 -1.15 -0.67
C ILE A 204 10.23 0.28 -0.76
N ARG A 205 10.15 0.87 -1.95
CA ARG A 205 9.54 2.20 -2.14
C ARG A 205 8.08 2.22 -1.72
N ARG A 206 7.28 1.26 -2.17
CA ARG A 206 5.86 1.20 -1.76
C ARG A 206 5.70 0.96 -0.27
N LEU A 207 6.54 0.13 0.35
CA LEU A 207 6.51 -0.10 1.79
C LEU A 207 6.80 1.18 2.58
N LEU A 208 7.91 1.86 2.26
CA LEU A 208 8.32 3.10 2.92
C LEU A 208 7.32 4.24 2.67
N GLU A 209 6.76 4.34 1.48
CA GLU A 209 5.72 5.34 1.17
C GLU A 209 4.42 5.04 1.92
N SER A 210 4.00 3.78 2.03
CA SER A 210 2.81 3.38 2.79
C SER A 210 2.93 3.76 4.27
N ASP A 211 4.07 3.41 4.89
CA ASP A 211 4.36 3.76 6.29
C ASP A 211 4.48 5.29 6.46
N GLY A 212 5.20 5.93 5.54
CA GLY A 212 5.42 7.38 5.52
C GLY A 212 4.15 8.24 5.40
N ILE A 213 3.07 7.71 4.82
CA ILE A 213 1.76 8.37 4.73
C ILE A 213 0.71 7.79 5.70
N GLY A 214 1.14 6.93 6.62
CA GLY A 214 0.35 6.37 7.72
C GLY A 214 -0.72 5.36 7.30
N VAL A 215 -0.47 4.55 6.26
CA VAL A 215 -1.33 3.39 5.97
C VAL A 215 -1.27 2.43 7.17
N GLU A 216 -2.42 1.98 7.67
CA GLU A 216 -2.51 1.24 8.94
C GLU A 216 -1.79 -0.11 8.86
N HIS A 217 -2.10 -0.88 7.80
CA HIS A 217 -1.47 -2.15 7.52
C HIS A 217 -1.31 -2.36 6.02
N THR A 218 -0.21 -2.99 5.63
CA THR A 218 0.15 -3.19 4.24
C THR A 218 0.71 -4.60 4.06
N PHE A 219 0.24 -5.31 3.03
CA PHE A 219 0.51 -6.73 2.82
C PHE A 219 1.01 -6.93 1.39
N ILE A 220 2.23 -7.46 1.28
CA ILE A 220 2.89 -7.71 -0.01
C ILE A 220 2.31 -9.02 -0.57
N TYR A 221 1.75 -8.95 -1.78
CA TYR A 221 1.39 -10.11 -2.59
C TYR A 221 2.62 -10.56 -3.39
N ASP A 222 3.20 -11.73 -3.15
CA ASP A 222 2.92 -12.66 -2.05
C ASP A 222 4.24 -13.17 -1.43
N PHE A 223 4.18 -14.15 -0.53
CA PHE A 223 5.40 -14.64 0.11
C PHE A 223 6.27 -15.49 -0.83
N LYS A 224 5.67 -16.42 -1.58
CA LYS A 224 6.40 -17.46 -2.31
C LYS A 224 5.81 -17.64 -3.70
N ASP A 225 6.65 -17.48 -4.73
CA ASP A 225 6.32 -17.74 -6.13
C ASP A 225 5.42 -19.00 -6.25
N ASP A 226 4.23 -18.81 -6.83
CA ASP A 226 3.20 -19.84 -6.95
C ASP A 226 3.57 -20.91 -7.97
N GLY A 227 4.40 -20.54 -8.96
CA GLY A 227 4.83 -21.43 -10.02
C GLY A 227 6.27 -21.19 -10.45
N VAL A 228 6.57 -21.60 -11.68
CA VAL A 228 7.95 -21.58 -12.22
C VAL A 228 8.02 -21.08 -13.65
N ASP A 229 6.88 -20.73 -14.28
CA ASP A 229 6.89 -20.15 -15.62
C ASP A 229 7.48 -18.74 -15.56
N PRO A 230 8.69 -18.49 -16.10
CA PRO A 230 9.35 -17.20 -15.97
C PRO A 230 8.65 -16.07 -16.75
N TYR A 231 7.63 -16.37 -17.57
CA TYR A 231 6.85 -15.38 -18.32
C TYR A 231 5.47 -15.11 -17.72
N SER A 232 5.09 -15.81 -16.64
CA SER A 232 3.82 -15.64 -15.93
C SER A 232 3.99 -14.64 -14.78
N ASP A 233 3.19 -13.57 -14.78
CA ASP A 233 3.18 -12.62 -13.67
C ASP A 233 2.75 -13.32 -12.37
N TYR A 234 1.66 -14.10 -12.44
CA TYR A 234 1.07 -14.80 -11.29
C TYR A 234 2.02 -15.81 -10.64
N ASP A 235 2.90 -16.45 -11.42
CA ASP A 235 3.83 -17.44 -10.88
C ASP A 235 4.93 -16.80 -10.01
N ASN A 236 5.21 -15.51 -10.18
CA ASN A 236 6.50 -14.92 -9.80
C ASN A 236 6.41 -13.66 -8.91
N PHE A 237 5.31 -13.47 -8.17
CA PHE A 237 5.14 -12.36 -7.22
C PHE A 237 5.96 -12.50 -5.93
N GLY A 238 6.36 -13.72 -5.58
CA GLY A 238 6.96 -14.05 -4.30
C GLY A 238 8.18 -13.23 -3.94
N LEU A 239 8.42 -13.13 -2.63
CA LEU A 239 9.69 -12.71 -2.04
C LEU A 239 10.72 -13.85 -2.05
N ILE A 240 10.25 -15.09 -2.07
CA ILE A 240 11.07 -16.28 -2.26
C ILE A 240 10.61 -17.04 -3.50
N LYS A 241 11.53 -17.78 -4.13
CA LYS A 241 11.24 -18.63 -5.28
C LYS A 241 10.36 -19.81 -4.89
N ASN A 242 9.78 -20.47 -5.88
CA ASN A 242 8.96 -21.66 -5.65
C ASN A 242 9.75 -22.78 -4.95
N ALA A 243 11.02 -22.93 -5.33
CA ALA A 243 12.01 -23.81 -4.68
C ALA A 243 12.54 -23.28 -3.33
N ARG A 244 11.93 -22.23 -2.77
CA ARG A 244 12.16 -21.63 -1.45
C ARG A 244 13.51 -20.92 -1.24
N SER A 245 14.26 -20.65 -2.30
CA SER A 245 15.42 -19.75 -2.20
C SER A 245 14.96 -18.28 -2.17
N PRO A 246 15.57 -17.42 -1.34
CA PRO A 246 15.19 -16.01 -1.26
C PRO A 246 15.53 -15.25 -2.55
N LYS A 247 14.65 -14.33 -2.97
CA LYS A 247 14.93 -13.34 -4.02
C LYS A 247 15.57 -12.09 -3.40
N LYS A 248 16.07 -11.18 -4.23
CA LYS A 248 16.64 -9.89 -3.76
C LYS A 248 15.66 -9.10 -2.87
N SER A 249 14.37 -9.14 -3.16
CA SER A 249 13.30 -8.47 -2.41
C SER A 249 13.20 -8.96 -0.95
N TYR A 250 13.41 -10.26 -0.69
CA TYR A 250 13.44 -10.81 0.67
C TYR A 250 14.54 -10.15 1.53
N PHE A 251 15.76 -10.05 1.01
CA PHE A 251 16.87 -9.44 1.76
C PHE A 251 16.71 -7.95 1.95
N ALA A 252 16.18 -7.24 0.94
CA ALA A 252 15.88 -5.82 1.07
C ALA A 252 14.81 -5.59 2.16
N LEU A 253 13.75 -6.41 2.17
CA LEU A 253 12.68 -6.35 3.17
C LEU A 253 13.22 -6.64 4.58
N GLN A 254 14.05 -7.68 4.73
CA GLN A 254 14.69 -8.02 6.00
C GLN A 254 15.49 -6.83 6.58
N ARG A 255 16.24 -6.12 5.72
CA ARG A 255 17.06 -4.97 6.16
C ARG A 255 16.20 -3.79 6.58
N VAL A 256 15.22 -3.38 5.76
CA VAL A 256 14.41 -2.21 6.08
C VAL A 256 13.58 -2.43 7.34
N THR A 257 12.98 -3.61 7.49
CA THR A 257 12.16 -3.96 8.66
C THR A 257 13.02 -4.08 9.92
N GLY A 258 14.24 -4.62 9.81
CA GLY A 258 15.19 -4.65 10.92
C GLY A 258 15.68 -3.26 11.35
N ILE A 259 15.85 -2.33 10.39
CA ILE A 259 16.28 -0.95 10.68
C ILE A 259 15.16 -0.12 11.29
N LEU A 260 13.93 -0.26 10.79
CA LEU A 260 12.75 0.50 11.22
C LEU A 260 11.97 -0.17 12.36
N ALA A 261 12.45 -1.30 12.89
CA ALA A 261 11.78 -1.99 13.97
C ALA A 261 11.53 -1.06 15.17
N ARG A 262 10.26 -0.92 15.57
CA ARG A 262 9.80 -0.05 16.68
C ARG A 262 10.05 1.44 16.44
N MET A 263 10.22 1.86 15.20
CA MET A 263 10.24 3.27 14.84
C MET A 263 8.85 3.72 14.40
N GLU A 264 8.55 4.99 14.62
CA GLU A 264 7.29 5.62 14.20
C GLU A 264 7.58 6.76 13.22
N ILE A 265 6.63 7.05 12.34
CA ILE A 265 6.70 8.21 11.44
C ILE A 265 6.83 9.50 12.26
N ALA A 266 7.79 10.34 11.89
CA ALA A 266 8.02 11.61 12.55
C ALA A 266 6.84 12.55 12.29
N PRO A 267 6.42 13.35 13.28
CA PRO A 267 5.50 14.45 13.00
C PRO A 267 6.17 15.46 12.06
N ALA A 268 5.36 16.28 11.38
CA ALA A 268 5.82 17.14 10.29
C ALA A 268 6.95 18.10 10.71
N GLU A 269 6.89 18.64 11.92
CA GLU A 269 7.90 19.55 12.49
C GLU A 269 9.24 18.86 12.81
N LYS A 270 9.25 17.53 12.93
CA LYS A 270 10.46 16.71 13.15
C LYS A 270 10.90 15.95 11.89
N SER A 271 10.22 16.16 10.76
CA SER A 271 10.57 15.51 9.49
C SER A 271 11.72 16.23 8.79
N ALA A 272 12.66 15.43 8.27
CA ALA A 272 13.67 15.90 7.33
C ALA A 272 13.04 16.25 5.97
N LEU A 273 13.72 17.12 5.22
CA LEU A 273 13.29 17.60 3.92
C LEU A 273 14.45 17.53 2.92
N ILE A 274 14.14 17.54 1.63
CA ILE A 274 15.13 17.67 0.55
C ILE A 274 15.15 19.15 0.13
N GLU A 275 16.21 19.88 0.47
CA GLU A 275 16.27 21.35 0.28
C GLU A 275 16.30 21.76 -1.19
N ASN A 276 16.96 20.95 -2.01
CA ASN A 276 17.08 21.15 -3.45
C ASN A 276 16.13 20.24 -4.24
N ASP A 277 14.97 19.90 -3.68
CA ASP A 277 13.91 19.21 -4.43
C ASP A 277 13.54 20.13 -5.61
N PRO A 278 13.85 19.72 -6.86
CA PRO A 278 13.45 20.51 -8.01
C PRO A 278 11.93 20.52 -7.94
N THR A 279 11.34 21.66 -7.58
CA THR A 279 9.90 21.83 -7.58
C THR A 279 9.38 21.53 -8.97
N VAL A 280 8.99 20.26 -9.14
CA VAL A 280 8.13 19.66 -10.15
C VAL A 280 8.32 20.26 -11.53
N GLU A 281 9.25 19.70 -12.31
CA GLU A 281 8.98 19.61 -13.75
C GLU A 281 7.58 19.01 -13.93
N LYS A 282 6.80 19.55 -14.86
CA LYS A 282 5.37 19.24 -15.04
C LYS A 282 5.07 17.74 -15.02
N ASP A 283 6.01 16.93 -15.51
CA ASP A 283 5.89 15.49 -15.70
C ASP A 283 6.65 14.63 -14.67
N SER A 284 7.42 15.23 -13.75
CA SER A 284 8.11 14.49 -12.68
C SER A 284 7.14 14.08 -11.56
N LEU A 285 7.40 12.94 -10.92
CA LEU A 285 6.75 12.53 -9.67
C LEU A 285 7.45 13.10 -8.43
N GLY A 286 8.58 13.80 -8.62
CA GLY A 286 9.35 14.44 -7.57
C GLY A 286 10.17 13.48 -6.73
N HIS A 287 10.72 13.99 -5.63
CA HIS A 287 11.44 13.19 -4.66
C HIS A 287 10.50 12.70 -3.54
N ARG A 288 10.99 11.74 -2.75
CA ARG A 288 10.33 11.24 -1.55
C ARG A 288 11.28 11.35 -0.39
N CYS A 289 10.75 11.75 0.77
CA CYS A 289 11.50 11.91 1.99
C CYS A 289 10.57 11.62 3.18
N TYR A 290 10.86 10.58 3.94
CA TYR A 290 10.10 10.16 5.11
C TYR A 290 11.05 9.97 6.28
N THR A 291 10.69 10.49 7.45
CA THR A 291 11.55 10.43 8.64
C THR A 291 10.90 9.55 9.69
N PHE A 292 11.63 8.59 10.23
CA PHE A 292 11.18 7.69 11.29
C PHE A 292 12.00 7.93 12.55
N LEU A 293 11.39 7.89 13.72
CA LEU A 293 12.01 8.14 15.03
C LEU A 293 11.85 6.93 15.94
N SER A 294 12.87 6.59 16.74
CA SER A 294 12.82 5.49 17.71
C SER A 294 12.01 5.78 18.96
N SER A 295 12.00 7.03 19.43
CA SER A 295 11.15 7.53 20.50
C SER A 295 11.11 9.06 20.47
N PRO A 296 10.16 9.69 21.18
CA PRO A 296 10.12 11.14 21.34
C PRO A 296 11.30 11.74 22.14
N ASP A 297 11.89 10.96 23.05
CA ASP A 297 12.81 11.44 24.10
C ASP A 297 14.29 11.27 23.74
N GLU A 298 14.65 10.29 22.91
CA GLU A 298 16.02 10.07 22.42
C GLU A 298 15.97 9.60 20.96
N PRO A 299 15.74 10.53 20.01
CA PRO A 299 15.37 10.16 18.66
C PRO A 299 16.58 9.76 17.83
N ARG A 300 16.84 8.45 17.76
CA ARG A 300 17.48 7.91 16.56
C ARG A 300 16.54 8.18 15.38
N ALA A 301 17.02 8.92 14.40
CA ALA A 301 16.28 9.21 13.18
C ALA A 301 16.77 8.32 12.05
N VAL A 302 15.82 7.81 11.27
CA VAL A 302 16.06 7.18 9.98
C VAL A 302 15.29 7.96 8.93
N VAL A 303 15.99 8.58 7.98
CA VAL A 303 15.38 9.31 6.87
C VAL A 303 15.46 8.45 5.63
N ALA A 304 14.31 7.99 5.13
CA ALA A 304 14.20 7.31 3.85
C ALA A 304 14.00 8.34 2.73
N PHE A 305 14.77 8.21 1.64
CA PHE A 305 14.64 9.12 0.51
C PHE A 305 14.98 8.45 -0.83
N TRP A 306 14.34 8.94 -1.90
CA TRP A 306 14.58 8.52 -3.29
C TRP A 306 13.97 9.51 -4.29
N GLU A 307 14.35 9.37 -5.55
CA GLU A 307 13.68 10.00 -6.69
C GLU A 307 12.64 9.04 -7.28
N ALA A 308 11.39 9.50 -7.42
CA ALA A 308 10.28 8.67 -7.89
C ALA A 308 10.30 8.50 -9.43
N LYS A 309 11.29 7.76 -9.94
CA LYS A 309 11.45 7.41 -11.36
C LYS A 309 11.78 5.91 -11.55
N PRO A 310 11.83 5.38 -12.78
CA PRO A 310 12.21 4.00 -13.01
C PRO A 310 13.59 3.64 -12.41
N TRP A 311 13.74 2.40 -11.96
CA TRP A 311 15.04 1.90 -11.50
C TRP A 311 16.00 1.75 -12.68
N ASP A 312 17.18 2.34 -12.56
CA ASP A 312 18.31 2.14 -13.46
C ASP A 312 19.60 2.04 -12.62
N PRO A 313 20.22 0.86 -12.55
CA PRO A 313 21.45 0.67 -11.75
C PRO A 313 22.65 1.45 -12.31
N ASN A 314 22.59 1.93 -13.56
CA ASN A 314 23.66 2.67 -14.22
C ASN A 314 23.39 4.18 -14.30
N ALA A 315 22.29 4.66 -13.71
CA ALA A 315 21.94 6.07 -13.76
C ALA A 315 23.00 6.92 -13.06
N THR A 316 23.44 7.99 -13.73
CA THR A 316 24.18 9.06 -13.07
C THR A 316 23.25 9.75 -12.06
N THR A 317 23.70 9.86 -10.82
CA THR A 317 22.92 10.46 -9.73
C THR A 317 23.40 11.89 -9.47
N ALA A 318 22.46 12.82 -9.34
CA ALA A 318 22.75 14.15 -8.80
C ALA A 318 22.75 14.07 -7.26
N ASN A 319 23.44 15.00 -6.61
CA ASN A 319 23.39 15.09 -5.15
C ASN A 319 22.10 15.79 -4.69
N ALA A 320 21.47 15.24 -3.66
CA ALA A 320 20.43 15.87 -2.87
C ALA A 320 21.02 16.37 -1.54
N VAL A 321 20.45 17.45 -1.01
CA VAL A 321 20.74 17.94 0.33
C VAL A 321 19.57 17.59 1.24
N ILE A 322 19.81 16.64 2.14
CA ILE A 322 18.83 16.24 3.16
C ILE A 322 19.05 17.09 4.40
N ALA A 323 18.04 17.86 4.80
CA ALA A 323 18.11 18.72 5.97
C ALA A 323 17.31 18.14 7.13
N LEU A 324 18.00 17.65 8.16
CA LEU A 324 17.39 17.16 9.38
C LEU A 324 17.13 18.32 10.36
N PRO A 325 15.96 18.34 11.03
CA PRO A 325 15.66 19.36 12.02
C PRO A 325 16.51 19.18 13.29
N ARG A 326 16.72 20.29 14.02
CA ARG A 326 17.55 20.37 15.24
C ARG A 326 17.23 19.32 16.30
N THR A 327 15.98 18.87 16.37
CA THR A 327 15.53 17.85 17.34
C THR A 327 16.24 16.51 17.20
N VAL A 328 16.99 16.30 16.12
CA VAL A 328 17.88 15.15 15.92
C VAL A 328 19.31 15.57 16.28
N GLU A 329 19.65 15.52 17.56
CA GLU A 329 21.02 15.78 18.02
C GLU A 329 21.91 14.58 17.64
N THR A 330 22.74 14.74 16.60
CA THR A 330 23.70 13.71 16.20
C THR A 330 24.98 14.33 15.65
N ASP A 331 26.11 13.70 15.94
CA ASP A 331 27.41 13.97 15.33
C ASP A 331 27.77 12.91 14.27
N ARG A 332 26.94 11.86 14.12
CA ARG A 332 27.24 10.68 13.28
C ARG A 332 26.06 10.31 12.41
N VAL A 333 26.18 10.69 11.14
CA VAL A 333 25.25 10.29 10.08
C VAL A 333 25.89 9.21 9.21
N SER A 334 25.09 8.22 8.82
CA SER A 334 25.50 7.22 7.83
C SER A 334 24.46 7.06 6.74
N LEU A 335 24.92 7.00 5.50
CA LEU A 335 24.13 6.57 4.36
C LEU A 335 24.11 5.04 4.30
N TYR A 336 22.94 4.45 4.12
CA TYR A 336 22.74 3.01 4.03
C TYR A 336 22.02 2.65 2.74
N ASN A 337 22.61 1.73 1.97
CA ASN A 337 22.02 1.21 0.74
C ASN A 337 21.24 -0.08 1.04
N LEU A 338 19.93 -0.06 0.79
CA LEU A 338 19.04 -1.18 1.09
C LEU A 338 19.28 -2.42 0.19
N LEU A 339 19.85 -2.24 -1.00
CA LEU A 339 20.15 -3.33 -1.93
C LEU A 339 21.49 -4.01 -1.61
N SER A 340 22.55 -3.24 -1.37
CA SER A 340 23.90 -3.77 -1.13
C SER A 340 24.25 -4.00 0.35
N ALA A 341 23.47 -3.45 1.28
CA ALA A 341 23.79 -3.34 2.71
C ALA A 341 25.03 -2.49 3.02
N GLU A 342 25.56 -1.76 2.04
CA GLU A 342 26.69 -0.86 2.24
C GLU A 342 26.29 0.29 3.17
N LYS A 343 27.20 0.62 4.10
CA LYS A 343 27.04 1.71 5.04
C LYS A 343 28.24 2.65 4.98
N THR A 344 27.98 3.90 4.64
CA THR A 344 29.02 4.92 4.45
C THR A 344 28.81 6.05 5.44
N ALA A 345 29.85 6.42 6.20
CA ALA A 345 29.79 7.57 7.10
C ALA A 345 29.76 8.85 6.27
N ILE A 346 28.80 9.74 6.53
CA ILE A 346 28.65 11.02 5.83
C ILE A 346 28.82 12.15 6.84
N ARG A 347 29.50 13.22 6.42
CA ARG A 347 29.62 14.45 7.21
C ARG A 347 28.44 15.36 6.89
N GLY A 348 27.71 15.79 7.91
CA GLY A 348 26.76 16.88 7.79
C GLY A 348 27.41 18.24 8.08
N LYS A 349 26.76 19.30 7.62
CA LYS A 349 27.10 20.69 7.94
C LYS A 349 25.94 21.29 8.71
N TRP A 350 26.22 21.90 9.85
CA TRP A 350 25.22 22.63 10.61
C TRP A 350 25.03 24.03 10.02
N SER A 351 23.79 24.38 9.74
CA SER A 351 23.40 25.72 9.29
C SER A 351 23.20 26.67 10.48
N ALA A 352 23.13 27.99 10.20
CA ALA A 352 22.94 29.02 11.23
C ALA A 352 21.56 28.92 11.93
N ASP A 353 20.56 28.34 11.28
CA ASP A 353 19.25 28.00 11.83
C ASP A 353 19.22 26.61 12.52
N HIS A 354 20.39 26.02 12.76
CA HIS A 354 20.57 24.74 13.46
C HIS A 354 19.91 23.52 12.79
N ARG A 355 19.89 23.47 11.46
CA ARG A 355 19.58 22.24 10.72
C ARG A 355 20.89 21.53 10.36
N LEU A 356 20.84 20.20 10.34
CA LEU A 356 21.95 19.39 9.85
C LEU A 356 21.70 19.06 8.37
N SER A 357 22.44 19.72 7.49
CA SER A 357 22.39 19.46 6.05
C SER A 357 23.40 18.38 5.68
N VAL A 358 22.93 17.34 4.99
CA VAL A 358 23.72 16.18 4.57
C VAL A 358 23.61 16.05 3.06
N GLU A 359 24.73 16.20 2.37
CA GLU A 359 24.81 16.02 0.92
C GLU A 359 25.02 14.54 0.58
N VAL A 360 24.15 13.97 -0.25
CA VAL A 360 24.16 12.55 -0.62
C VAL A 360 23.76 12.36 -2.08
N PRO A 361 24.27 11.32 -2.77
CA PRO A 361 23.77 10.96 -4.09
C PRO A 361 22.31 10.51 -4.01
N LEU A 362 21.47 11.02 -4.91
CA LEU A 362 20.06 10.69 -5.00
C LEU A 362 19.81 9.59 -6.01
N SER A 363 19.31 8.45 -5.54
CA SER A 363 18.97 7.30 -6.37
C SER A 363 17.46 7.11 -6.52
N SER A 364 17.03 6.36 -7.54
CA SER A 364 15.66 5.85 -7.63
C SER A 364 15.43 4.57 -6.83
N ALA A 365 16.48 3.98 -6.25
CA ALA A 365 16.36 3.05 -5.14
C ALA A 365 16.29 3.81 -3.82
N ALA A 366 15.40 3.38 -2.91
CA ALA A 366 15.33 3.97 -1.58
C ALA A 366 16.64 3.80 -0.81
N GLN A 367 17.14 4.90 -0.27
CA GLN A 367 18.31 4.97 0.59
C GLN A 367 17.88 5.47 1.97
N LEU A 368 18.67 5.12 3.00
CA LEU A 368 18.43 5.57 4.35
C LEU A 368 19.59 6.43 4.86
N LEU A 369 19.31 7.62 5.38
CA LEU A 369 20.20 8.28 6.32
C LEU A 369 19.86 7.83 7.73
N ILE A 370 20.85 7.33 8.45
CA ILE A 370 20.69 6.83 9.82
C ILE A 370 21.52 7.70 10.74
N THR A 371 20.87 8.36 11.70
CA THR A 371 21.55 9.04 12.79
C THR A 371 21.88 8.07 13.92
N LYS A 372 22.89 8.41 14.70
CA LYS A 372 23.30 7.66 15.88
C LYS A 372 23.60 8.58 17.04
#